data_AF-A0A3D4IF19-F1
#
_entry.id   AF-A0A3D4IF19-F1
#
_cell.length_a   1.000
_cell.length_b   1.000
_cell.length_c   1.000
_cell.angle_alpha   90.00
_cell.angle_beta   90.00
_cell.angle_gamma   90.00
#
_symmetry.space_group_name_H-M   'P 1'
#
loop_
_entity.id
_entity.type
_entity.pdbx_description
1 polymer ?
#
loop_
_entity_poly.entity_id
_entity_poly.type
_entity_poly.pdbx_seq_one_letter_code
_entity_poly.pdbx_strand_id
1 'polypeptide(L)' 'KRRVAEMNAKGIDVDFEAIRLEIELRDAQDSTRAIAPLQKADDAIVLDTTSLGISEQVNQVIAQAKLKTT' A
#
# COMPACT_ATOMS: atom_id res chain seq x y z
N LYS A 1 -1.16 -8.54 8.69
CA LYS A 1 -0.88 -10.00 8.54
C LYS A 1 0.05 -10.30 7.36
N ARG A 2 -0.16 -9.72 6.16
CA ARG A 2 0.71 -9.93 4.99
C ARG A 2 2.19 -9.60 5.24
N ARG A 3 2.49 -8.44 5.83
CA ARG A 3 3.88 -8.01 6.09
C ARG A 3 4.65 -8.96 7.02
N VAL A 4 4.00 -9.48 8.06
CA VAL A 4 4.58 -10.51 8.95
C VAL A 4 4.84 -11.79 8.17
N ALA A 5 3.89 -12.26 7.34
CA ALA A 5 4.10 -13.44 6.51
C ALA A 5 5.26 -13.25 5.51
N GLU A 6 5.41 -12.06 4.91
CA GLU A 6 6.55 -11.72 4.04
C GLU A 6 7.90 -11.73 4.76
N MET A 7 7.95 -11.25 6.01
CA MET A 7 9.18 -11.24 6.83
C MET A 7 9.52 -12.64 7.35
N ASN A 8 8.52 -13.40 7.80
CA ASN A 8 8.69 -14.79 8.23
C ASN A 8 9.15 -15.68 7.06
N ALA A 9 8.62 -15.47 5.85
CA ALA A 9 9.10 -16.16 4.64
C ALA A 9 10.56 -15.81 4.30
N LYS A 10 11.08 -14.68 4.78
CA LYS A 10 12.49 -14.27 4.68
C LYS A 10 13.33 -14.73 5.88
N GLY A 11 12.76 -15.51 6.80
CA GLY A 11 13.44 -16.01 7.99
C GLY A 11 13.67 -14.95 9.08
N ILE A 12 13.00 -13.80 8.99
CA ILE A 12 13.08 -12.72 9.97
C ILE A 12 11.87 -12.86 10.89
N ASP A 13 12.11 -13.27 12.12
CA ASP A 13 11.05 -13.33 13.14
C ASP A 13 10.69 -11.92 13.57
N VAL A 14 9.42 -11.58 13.44
CA VAL A 14 8.91 -10.23 13.66
C VAL A 14 7.57 -10.28 14.36
N ASP A 15 7.45 -9.45 15.40
CA ASP A 15 6.19 -9.28 16.10
C ASP A 15 5.17 -8.53 15.22
N PHE A 16 3.94 -9.05 15.18
CA PHE A 16 2.87 -8.46 14.40
C PHE A 16 2.49 -7.08 14.92
N GLU A 17 2.42 -6.89 16.23
CA GLU A 17 2.06 -5.60 16.83
C GLU A 17 3.17 -4.57 16.61
N ALA A 18 4.44 -4.97 16.75
CA ALA A 18 5.57 -4.12 16.39
C ALA A 18 5.51 -3.63 14.94
N ILE A 19 5.28 -4.53 13.97
CA ILE A 19 5.16 -4.15 12.55
C ILE A 19 3.95 -3.23 12.31
N ARG A 20 2.82 -3.51 12.97
CA ARG A 20 1.63 -2.69 12.84
C ARG A 20 1.91 -1.26 13.30
N LEU A 21 2.49 -1.09 14.48
CA LEU A 21 2.85 0.21 15.03
C LEU A 21 3.86 0.95 14.17
N GLU A 22 4.86 0.25 13.63
CA GLU A 22 5.84 0.83 12.70
C GLU A 22 5.16 1.39 11.43
N ILE A 23 4.24 0.64 10.84
CA ILE A 23 3.48 1.08 9.66
C ILE A 23 2.61 2.29 10.00
N GLU A 24 1.85 2.24 11.10
CA GLU A 24 0.99 3.35 11.52
C GLU A 24 1.80 4.64 11.77
N LEU A 25 2.95 4.52 12.44
CA LEU A 25 3.84 5.66 12.70
C LEU A 25 4.36 6.25 11.40
N ARG A 26 4.82 5.41 10.47
CA ARG A 26 5.34 5.87 9.17
C ARG A 26 4.25 6.57 8.37
N ASP A 27 3.07 5.99 8.30
CA ASP A 27 1.95 6.56 7.54
C ASP A 27 1.50 7.91 8.14
N ALA A 28 1.54 8.05 9.48
CA ALA A 28 1.30 9.33 10.17
C ALA A 28 2.39 10.37 9.86
N GLN A 29 3.66 9.99 9.86
CA GLN A 29 4.77 10.88 9.51
C GLN A 29 4.70 11.33 8.05
N ASP A 30 4.41 10.40 7.13
CA ASP A 30 4.30 10.69 5.70
C ASP A 30 3.10 11.57 5.37
N SER A 31 1.97 11.41 6.06
CA SER A 31 0.78 12.25 5.85
C SER A 31 0.89 13.65 6.48
N THR A 32 1.72 13.83 7.51
CA THR A 32 1.88 15.11 8.23
C THR A 32 3.11 15.93 7.84
N ARG A 33 4.00 15.39 6.98
CA ARG A 33 5.23 16.09 6.60
C ARG A 33 4.95 17.40 5.86
N ALA A 34 5.73 18.44 6.17
CA ALA A 34 5.56 19.77 5.62
C ALA A 34 5.82 19.87 4.10
N ILE A 35 6.65 18.97 3.54
CA ILE A 35 7.03 18.97 2.12
C ILE A 35 6.51 17.68 1.47
N ALA A 36 5.70 17.84 0.42
CA ALA A 36 5.12 16.77 -0.39
C ALA A 36 4.39 15.69 0.44
N PRO A 37 3.42 16.02 1.30
CA PRO A 37 2.75 15.04 2.16
C PRO A 37 2.10 13.89 1.36
N LEU A 38 1.97 12.72 2.00
CA LEU A 38 1.20 11.60 1.48
C LEU A 38 -0.28 11.99 1.45
N GLN A 39 -0.74 12.44 0.29
CA GLN A 39 -2.11 12.83 0.04
C GLN A 39 -2.56 12.29 -1.32
N LYS A 40 -3.83 11.92 -1.40
CA LYS A 40 -4.47 11.55 -2.65
C LYS A 40 -4.59 12.78 -3.55
N ALA A 41 -4.12 12.69 -4.80
CA ALA A 41 -4.35 13.73 -5.81
C ALA A 41 -5.82 13.77 -6.25
N ASP A 42 -6.30 14.92 -6.72
CA ASP A 42 -7.71 15.13 -7.07
C ASP A 42 -8.21 14.19 -8.16
N ASP A 43 -7.35 13.85 -9.13
CA ASP A 43 -7.66 12.97 -10.24
C ASP A 43 -7.26 11.49 -9.99
N ALA A 44 -6.76 11.19 -8.78
CA ALA A 44 -6.31 9.86 -8.43
C ALA A 44 -7.50 8.91 -8.22
N ILE A 45 -7.34 7.68 -8.71
CA ILE A 45 -8.31 6.60 -8.52
C ILE A 45 -7.81 5.75 -7.36
N VAL A 46 -8.68 5.48 -6.38
CA VAL A 46 -8.35 4.61 -5.25
C VAL A 46 -8.53 3.16 -5.68
N LEU A 47 -7.47 2.36 -5.55
CA LEU A 47 -7.50 0.91 -5.76
C LEU A 47 -7.25 0.22 -4.42
N ASP A 48 -8.31 -0.30 -3.80
CA ASP A 48 -8.16 -1.15 -2.61
C ASP A 48 -7.70 -2.55 -3.04
N THR A 49 -6.57 -2.98 -2.49
CA THR A 49 -5.93 -4.26 -2.82
C THR A 49 -6.03 -5.28 -1.68
N THR A 50 -6.76 -4.97 -0.60
CA THR A 50 -6.83 -5.76 0.63
C THR A 50 -7.17 -7.23 0.38
N SER A 51 -8.01 -7.52 -0.61
CA SER A 51 -8.47 -8.87 -0.96
C SER A 51 -8.06 -9.34 -2.35
N LEU A 52 -7.18 -8.61 -3.05
CA LEU A 52 -6.79 -8.92 -4.42
C LEU A 52 -5.46 -9.67 -4.47
N GLY A 53 -5.37 -10.68 -5.32
CA GLY A 53 -4.10 -11.30 -5.71
C GLY A 53 -3.27 -10.39 -6.62
N ILE A 54 -1.97 -10.65 -6.75
CA ILE A 54 -1.04 -9.81 -7.52
C ILE A 54 -1.52 -9.65 -8.98
N SER A 55 -1.92 -10.73 -9.64
CA SER A 55 -2.40 -10.68 -11.03
C SER A 55 -3.66 -9.82 -11.18
N GLU A 56 -4.57 -9.87 -10.20
CA GLU A 56 -5.80 -9.07 -10.21
C GLU A 56 -5.48 -7.59 -10.01
N GLN A 57 -4.57 -7.27 -9.09
CA GLN A 57 -4.09 -5.89 -8.87
C GLN A 57 -3.50 -5.31 -10.16
N VAL A 58 -2.62 -6.06 -10.84
CA VAL A 58 -2.00 -5.65 -12.10
C VAL A 58 -3.04 -5.42 -13.19
N ASN A 59 -3.99 -6.35 -13.33
CA ASN A 59 -5.06 -6.22 -14.33
C ASN A 59 -5.93 -4.99 -14.08
N GLN A 60 -6.26 -4.68 -12.82
CA GLN A 60 -7.02 -3.47 -12.49
C GLN A 60 -6.26 -2.20 -12.86
N VAL A 61 -4.96 -2.13 -12.56
CA VAL A 61 -4.13 -0.96 -12.94
C VAL A 61 -4.10 -0.78 -14.46
N ILE A 62 -3.91 -1.86 -15.23
CA ILE A 62 -3.90 -1.81 -16.71
C ILE A 62 -5.26 -1.35 -17.25
N ALA A 63 -6.37 -1.83 -16.69
CA ALA A 63 -7.70 -1.43 -17.12
C ALA A 63 -7.95 0.07 -16.89
N GLN A 64 -7.60 0.58 -15.71
CA GLN A 64 -7.74 2.01 -15.40
C GLN A 64 -6.87 2.89 -16.29
N ALA A 65 -5.64 2.46 -16.59
CA ALA A 65 -4.74 3.18 -17.47
C ALA A 65 -5.29 3.29 -18.91
N LYS A 66 -5.94 2.25 -19.43
CA LYS A 66 -6.55 2.28 -20.78
C LYS A 66 -7.75 3.22 -20.86
N LEU A 67 -8.57 3.27 -19.81
CA LEU A 67 -9.75 4.14 -19.74
C LEU A 67 -9.38 5.63 -19.75
N LYS A 68 -8.25 6.03 -19.16
CA LYS A 68 -7.78 7.43 -19.18
C LYS A 68 -7.18 7.88 -20.52
N THR A 69 -6.84 6.95 -21.43
CA THR A 69 -6.20 7.27 -22.72
C THR A 69 -7.21 7.44 -23.85
N THR A 70 -8.50 7.18 -23.60
CA THR A 70 -9.61 7.35 -24.56
C THR A 70 -10.39 8.61 -24.22
#